data_AF-A0A242DDS6-F1
#
_entry.id   AF-A0A242DDS6-F1
#
_cell.length_a   1.000
_cell.length_b   1.000
_cell.length_c   1.000
_cell.angle_alpha   90.00
_cell.angle_beta   90.00
_cell.angle_gamma   90.00
#
_symmetry.space_group_name_H-M   'P 1'
#
loop_
_entity.id
_entity.type
_entity.pdbx_description
1 polymer ?
#
loop_
_entity_poly.entity_id
_entity_poly.type
_entity_poly.pdbx_seq_one_letter_code
_entity_poly.pdbx_strand_id
1 'polypeptide(L)'
;MISEKQKLAIAALAVLLVGEVIAVISIGLIYFNRDFFGEHIDIIKTFVNASTAFFGCFFSFLAALLMFQYLKYREKQKEIKKTTRLFQKLKKEYDNNYSVLLELGGEIANGSADLAILLRENQKVRDLFVLAVYRLDFVMYDTYYHDTDWQMIRDIDRTSEGYLELFEQSHQVEYLCQAIVENKVNSEESLRQLLVLITQKIGMLQQHQQAIYLKERPMETDSDYAVEPAGVEMVRE
;
A
#
# COMPACT_ATOMS: atom_id res chain seq x y z
N MET A 1 15.03 -16.15 10.18
CA MET A 1 15.69 -14.87 9.83
C MET A 1 15.42 -13.87 10.94
N ILE A 2 16.46 -13.31 11.55
CA ILE A 2 16.33 -12.27 12.59
C ILE A 2 15.95 -10.95 11.90
N SER A 3 14.87 -10.30 12.35
CA SER A 3 14.41 -9.03 11.77
C SER A 3 15.40 -7.90 12.07
N GLU A 4 15.45 -6.85 11.25
CA GLU A 4 16.35 -5.71 11.51
C GLU A 4 16.13 -5.09 12.90
N LYS A 5 14.89 -5.07 13.39
CA LYS A 5 14.56 -4.58 14.73
C LYS A 5 15.22 -5.45 15.81
N GLN A 6 15.24 -6.76 15.62
CA GLN A 6 15.91 -7.69 16.53
C GLN A 6 17.42 -7.57 16.46
N LYS A 7 18.02 -7.39 15.28
CA LYS A 7 19.48 -7.16 15.14
C LYS A 7 19.93 -5.90 15.88
N LEU A 8 19.14 -4.83 15.80
CA LEU A 8 19.47 -3.58 16.49
C LEU A 8 19.31 -3.72 18.02
N ALA A 9 18.25 -4.39 18.48
CA ALA A 9 18.05 -4.67 19.90
C ALA A 9 19.19 -5.51 20.47
N ILE A 10 19.66 -6.53 19.73
CA ILE A 10 20.80 -7.36 20.10
C ILE A 10 22.09 -6.52 20.17
N ALA A 11 22.33 -5.63 19.20
CA ALA A 11 23.50 -4.76 19.22
C ALA A 11 23.48 -3.79 20.42
N ALA A 12 22.33 -3.19 20.74
CA ALA A 12 22.18 -2.31 21.90
C ALA A 12 22.38 -3.07 23.22
N LEU A 13 21.79 -4.26 23.35
CA LEU A 13 21.99 -5.15 24.51
C LEU A 13 23.45 -5.58 24.66
N ALA A 14 24.14 -5.89 23.56
CA ALA A 14 25.55 -6.27 23.59
C ALA A 14 26.46 -5.11 24.04
N VAL A 15 26.22 -3.88 23.56
CA VAL A 15 26.96 -2.68 23.99
C VAL A 15 26.73 -2.42 25.49
N LEU A 16 25.48 -2.56 25.96
CA LEU A 16 25.14 -2.39 27.37
C LEU A 16 25.84 -3.43 28.25
N LEU A 17 25.82 -4.70 27.84
CA LEU A 17 26.47 -5.80 28.56
C LEU A 17 28.00 -5.66 28.61
N VAL A 18 28.64 -5.23 27.52
CA VAL A 18 30.08 -4.93 27.53
C VAL A 18 30.40 -3.75 28.45
N GLY A 19 29.56 -2.71 28.46
CA GLY A 19 29.70 -1.58 29.37
C GLY A 19 29.61 -1.98 30.85
N GLU A 20 28.64 -2.82 31.21
CA GLU A 20 28.48 -3.34 32.57
C GLU A 20 29.66 -4.21 33.00
N VAL A 21 30.15 -5.10 32.12
CA VAL A 21 31.30 -5.96 32.41
C VAL A 21 32.56 -5.13 32.66
N ILE A 22 32.82 -4.10 31.84
CA ILE A 22 33.96 -3.20 32.04
C ILE A 22 33.84 -2.43 33.36
N ALA A 23 32.63 -1.95 33.71
CA ALA A 23 32.39 -1.25 34.97
C ALA A 23 32.65 -2.17 36.19
N VAL A 24 32.11 -3.38 36.18
CA VAL A 24 32.29 -4.37 37.26
C VAL A 24 33.76 -4.77 37.41
N ILE A 25 34.46 -5.03 36.29
CA ILE A 25 35.90 -5.35 36.30
C ILE A 25 36.72 -4.17 36.83
N SER A 26 36.38 -2.95 36.43
CA SER A 26 37.09 -1.73 36.89
C SER A 26 36.91 -1.51 38.39
N ILE A 27 35.69 -1.69 38.92
CA ILE A 27 35.41 -1.62 40.36
C ILE A 27 36.17 -2.73 41.09
N GLY A 28 36.15 -3.95 40.57
CA GLY A 28 36.89 -5.08 41.14
C GLY A 28 38.39 -4.81 41.21
N LEU A 29 39.00 -4.32 40.13
CA LEU A 29 40.43 -3.98 40.09
C LEU A 29 40.80 -2.88 41.09
N ILE A 30 39.96 -1.85 41.25
CA ILE A 30 40.17 -0.78 42.23
C ILE A 30 40.04 -1.32 43.66
N TYR A 31 39.04 -2.19 43.91
CA TYR A 31 38.82 -2.79 45.23
C TYR A 31 39.98 -3.70 45.65
N PHE A 32 40.50 -4.54 44.74
CA PHE A 32 41.60 -5.46 45.04
C PHE A 32 42.98 -4.77 45.13
N ASN A 33 43.15 -3.59 44.53
CA ASN A 33 44.40 -2.82 44.57
C ASN A 33 44.26 -1.53 45.41
N ARG A 34 43.40 -1.57 46.43
CA ARG A 34 43.06 -0.40 47.25
C ARG A 34 44.27 0.27 47.91
N ASP A 35 45.28 -0.50 48.29
CA ASP A 35 46.50 0.04 48.92
C ASP A 35 47.36 0.86 47.94
N PHE A 36 47.30 0.55 46.64
CA PHE A 36 48.01 1.29 45.59
C PHE A 36 47.23 2.52 45.11
N PHE A 37 45.89 2.42 45.04
CA PHE A 37 45.03 3.49 44.53
C PHE A 37 44.50 4.45 45.60
N GLY A 38 44.39 4.00 46.85
CA GLY A 38 43.77 4.74 47.95
C GLY A 38 44.55 5.97 48.42
N GLU A 39 45.87 6.02 48.20
CA GLU A 39 46.72 7.19 48.54
C GLU A 39 46.80 8.24 47.42
N HIS A 40 46.41 7.89 46.18
CA HIS A 40 46.64 8.73 44.99
C HIS A 40 45.37 9.10 44.22
N ILE A 41 44.25 8.40 44.44
CA ILE A 41 43.01 8.60 43.69
C ILE A 41 41.81 8.65 44.64
N ASP A 42 41.03 9.72 44.54
CA ASP A 42 39.69 9.76 45.13
C ASP A 42 38.78 8.81 44.35
N ILE A 43 38.61 7.60 44.89
CA ILE A 43 37.87 6.50 44.28
C ILE A 43 36.40 6.91 44.02
N ILE A 44 35.79 7.64 44.94
CA ILE A 44 34.38 8.06 44.81
C ILE A 44 34.27 9.08 43.67
N LYS A 45 35.13 10.10 43.65
CA LYS A 45 35.12 11.12 42.60
C LYS A 45 35.43 10.53 41.22
N THR A 46 36.37 9.59 41.16
CA THR A 46 36.75 8.92 39.91
C THR A 46 35.64 8.03 39.39
N PHE A 47 34.97 7.28 40.28
CA PHE A 47 33.81 6.47 39.93
C PHE A 47 32.64 7.32 39.44
N VAL A 48 32.33 8.42 40.13
CA VAL A 48 31.28 9.36 39.72
C VAL A 48 31.61 9.95 38.35
N ASN A 49 32.82 10.46 38.13
CA ASN A 49 33.22 11.04 36.85
C ASN A 49 33.18 10.01 35.70
N ALA A 50 33.68 8.80 35.92
CA ALA A 50 33.66 7.73 34.93
C ALA A 50 32.23 7.28 34.62
N SER A 51 31.38 7.16 35.63
CA SER A 51 29.96 6.81 35.46
C SER A 51 29.20 7.91 34.71
N THR A 52 29.42 9.18 35.06
CA THR A 52 28.81 10.32 34.36
C THR A 52 29.25 10.36 32.89
N ALA A 53 30.53 10.13 32.60
CA ALA A 53 31.04 10.04 31.23
C ALA A 53 30.42 8.84 30.47
N PHE A 54 30.33 7.67 31.11
CA PHE A 54 29.71 6.48 30.53
C PHE A 54 28.23 6.70 30.19
N PHE A 55 27.44 7.20 31.15
CA PHE A 55 26.02 7.50 30.92
C PHE A 55 25.85 8.57 29.84
N GLY A 56 26.68 9.61 29.84
CA GLY A 56 26.68 10.64 28.79
C GLY A 56 26.92 10.06 27.39
N CYS A 57 27.92 9.19 27.24
CA CYS A 57 28.21 8.50 25.98
C CYS A 57 27.09 7.53 25.59
N PHE A 58 26.57 6.75 26.55
CA PHE A 58 25.52 5.78 26.32
C PHE A 58 24.21 6.46 25.87
N PHE A 59 23.76 7.51 26.56
CA PHE A 59 22.57 8.25 26.17
C PHE A 59 22.75 8.98 24.84
N SER A 60 23.94 9.49 24.54
CA SER A 60 24.24 10.09 23.23
C SER A 60 24.14 9.05 22.10
N PHE A 61 24.68 7.85 22.32
CA PHE A 61 24.57 6.74 21.37
C PHE A 61 23.11 6.28 21.20
N LEU A 62 22.37 6.13 22.30
CA LEU A 62 20.96 5.77 22.27
C LEU A 62 20.12 6.82 21.53
N ALA A 63 20.36 8.12 21.78
CA ALA A 63 19.70 9.21 21.09
C ALA A 63 20.00 9.20 19.59
N ALA A 64 21.25 8.95 19.19
CA ALA A 64 21.62 8.81 17.78
C ALA A 64 20.90 7.63 17.10
N LEU A 65 20.82 6.48 17.77
CA LEU A 65 20.09 5.31 17.27
C LEU A 65 18.59 5.59 17.13
N LEU A 66 17.97 6.21 18.13
CA LEU A 66 16.55 6.59 18.08
C LEU A 66 16.28 7.59 16.96
N MET A 67 17.15 8.59 16.77
CA MET A 67 17.04 9.53 15.65
C MET A 67 17.17 8.81 14.30
N PHE A 68 18.12 7.89 14.15
CA PHE A 68 18.28 7.13 12.91
C PHE A 68 17.04 6.27 12.61
N GLN A 69 16.50 5.57 13.62
CA GLN A 69 15.25 4.82 13.46
C GLN A 69 14.07 5.72 13.11
N TYR A 70 13.96 6.88 13.75
CA TYR A 70 12.90 7.85 13.48
C TYR A 70 12.97 8.37 12.05
N LEU A 71 14.17 8.71 11.56
CA LEU A 71 14.38 9.15 10.18
C LEU A 71 13.98 8.06 9.18
N LYS A 72 14.46 6.82 9.37
CA LYS A 72 14.11 5.67 8.52
C LYS A 72 12.60 5.41 8.51
N TYR A 73 11.95 5.48 9.67
CA TYR A 73 10.50 5.35 9.78
C TYR A 73 9.78 6.48 9.05
N ARG A 74 10.21 7.74 9.23
CA ARG A 74 9.62 8.91 8.58
C ARG A 74 9.73 8.86 7.06
N GLU A 75 10.87 8.41 6.52
CA GLU A 75 11.06 8.20 5.08
C GLU A 75 10.10 7.12 4.56
N LYS A 76 10.03 5.97 5.23
CA LYS A 76 9.09 4.91 4.87
C LYS A 76 7.64 5.41 4.89
N GLN A 77 7.25 6.21 5.88
CA GLN A 77 5.89 6.80 5.93
C GLN A 77 5.63 7.78 4.78
N LYS A 78 6.63 8.53 4.32
CA LYS A 78 6.50 9.39 3.13
C LYS A 78 6.28 8.57 1.87
N GLU A 79 7.03 7.47 1.71
CA GLU A 79 6.86 6.55 0.58
C GLU A 79 5.48 5.92 0.59
N ILE A 80 5.03 5.37 1.73
CA ILE A 80 3.67 4.83 1.90
C ILE A 80 2.64 5.86 1.46
N LYS A 81 2.72 7.08 1.98
CA LYS A 81 1.75 8.14 1.66
C LYS A 81 1.76 8.51 0.18
N LYS A 82 2.93 8.54 -0.46
CA LYS A 82 3.05 8.81 -1.91
C LYS A 82 2.38 7.69 -2.70
N THR A 83 2.71 6.44 -2.42
CA THR A 83 2.19 5.26 -3.12
C THR A 83 0.69 5.12 -2.92
N THR A 84 0.18 5.27 -1.69
CA THR A 84 -1.28 5.25 -1.43
C THR A 84 -2.01 6.34 -2.21
N ARG A 85 -1.42 7.53 -2.33
CA ARG A 85 -2.03 8.62 -3.12
C ARG A 85 -2.06 8.30 -4.61
N LEU A 86 -1.02 7.66 -5.15
CA LEU A 86 -1.00 7.21 -6.55
C LEU A 86 -2.07 6.14 -6.78
N PHE A 87 -2.14 5.14 -5.89
CA PHE A 87 -3.17 4.10 -5.96
C PHE A 87 -4.60 4.69 -5.91
N GLN A 88 -4.86 5.67 -5.04
CA GLN A 88 -6.17 6.35 -5.00
C GLN A 88 -6.51 7.08 -6.31
N LYS A 89 -5.51 7.70 -6.96
CA LYS A 89 -5.73 8.32 -8.27
C LYS A 89 -6.01 7.27 -9.34
N LEU A 90 -5.23 6.19 -9.36
CA LEU A 90 -5.42 5.09 -10.30
C LEU A 90 -6.80 4.43 -10.14
N LYS A 91 -7.24 4.18 -8.91
CA LYS A 91 -8.58 3.69 -8.61
C LYS A 91 -9.66 4.63 -9.15
N LYS A 92 -9.49 5.94 -8.99
CA LYS A 92 -10.43 6.94 -9.53
C LYS A 92 -10.47 6.91 -11.07
N GLU A 93 -9.31 6.86 -11.73
CA GLU A 93 -9.28 6.78 -13.20
C GLU A 93 -9.87 5.46 -13.71
N TYR A 94 -9.66 4.37 -12.98
CA TYR A 94 -10.36 3.13 -13.24
C TYR A 94 -11.87 3.26 -13.11
N ASP A 95 -12.38 3.86 -12.03
CA ASP A 95 -13.83 4.02 -11.85
C ASP A 95 -14.45 4.84 -12.99
N ASN A 96 -13.74 5.88 -13.46
CA ASN A 96 -14.11 6.65 -14.64
C ASN A 96 -14.14 5.76 -15.90
N ASN A 97 -13.04 5.07 -16.20
CA ASN A 97 -12.93 4.21 -17.38
C ASN A 97 -13.95 3.06 -17.34
N TYR A 98 -14.18 2.47 -16.18
CA TYR A 98 -15.18 1.43 -15.95
C TYR A 98 -16.58 1.91 -16.30
N SER A 99 -16.97 3.12 -15.89
CA SER A 99 -18.27 3.69 -16.27
C SER A 99 -18.44 3.84 -17.78
N VAL A 100 -17.40 4.34 -18.47
CA VAL A 100 -17.40 4.50 -19.93
C VAL A 100 -17.44 3.14 -20.63
N LEU A 101 -16.72 2.15 -20.11
CA LEU A 101 -16.74 0.78 -20.63
C LEU A 101 -18.12 0.14 -20.46
N LEU A 102 -18.82 0.37 -19.35
CA LEU A 102 -20.19 -0.13 -19.18
C LEU A 102 -21.16 0.54 -20.17
N GLU A 103 -21.06 1.85 -20.36
CA GLU A 103 -21.84 2.58 -21.38
C GLU A 103 -21.58 1.97 -22.76
N LEU A 104 -20.31 1.84 -23.14
CA LEU A 104 -19.88 1.28 -24.42
C LEU A 104 -20.38 -0.17 -24.61
N GLY A 105 -20.23 -1.02 -23.59
CA GLY A 105 -20.70 -2.40 -23.63
C GLY A 105 -22.22 -2.50 -23.77
N GLY A 106 -22.96 -1.59 -23.11
CA GLY A 106 -24.40 -1.47 -23.25
C GLY A 106 -24.80 -1.07 -24.68
N GLU A 107 -24.15 -0.06 -25.25
CA GLU A 107 -24.41 0.37 -26.63
C GLU A 107 -24.04 -0.70 -27.67
N ILE A 108 -22.94 -1.44 -27.46
CA ILE A 108 -22.57 -2.57 -28.33
C ILE A 108 -23.61 -3.69 -28.25
N ALA A 109 -24.06 -4.03 -27.05
CA ALA A 109 -25.08 -5.07 -26.84
C ALA A 109 -26.45 -4.66 -27.43
N ASN A 110 -26.84 -3.40 -27.26
CA ASN A 110 -28.13 -2.85 -27.72
C ASN A 110 -28.14 -2.55 -29.23
N GLY A 111 -27.00 -2.15 -29.80
CA GLY A 111 -26.83 -1.84 -31.23
C GLY A 111 -27.05 -3.04 -32.15
N SER A 112 -27.11 -4.25 -31.59
CA SER A 112 -27.47 -5.51 -32.26
C SER A 112 -26.55 -5.87 -33.45
N ALA A 113 -26.88 -6.96 -34.13
CA ALA A 113 -26.07 -7.63 -35.16
C ALA A 113 -25.51 -6.71 -36.27
N ASP A 114 -26.11 -5.53 -36.44
CA ASP A 114 -25.80 -4.58 -37.52
C ASP A 114 -24.75 -3.54 -37.15
N LEU A 115 -24.32 -3.42 -35.88
CA LEU A 115 -23.30 -2.44 -35.48
C LEU A 115 -21.98 -2.66 -36.25
N ALA A 116 -21.60 -3.90 -36.54
CA ALA A 116 -20.43 -4.22 -37.36
C ALA A 116 -20.55 -3.68 -38.80
N ILE A 117 -21.75 -3.76 -39.38
CA ILE A 117 -22.07 -3.20 -40.70
C ILE A 117 -21.99 -1.68 -40.64
N LEU A 118 -22.62 -1.06 -39.64
CA LEU A 118 -22.64 0.39 -39.46
C LEU A 118 -21.26 0.98 -39.22
N LEU A 119 -20.40 0.33 -38.41
CA LEU A 119 -19.02 0.77 -38.20
C LEU A 119 -18.17 0.72 -39.48
N ARG A 120 -18.51 -0.20 -40.38
CA ARG A 120 -17.82 -0.34 -41.67
C ARG A 120 -18.33 0.64 -42.72
N GLU A 121 -19.64 0.85 -42.78
CA GLU A 121 -20.31 1.54 -43.89
C GLU A 121 -20.68 3.00 -43.57
N ASN A 122 -20.80 3.36 -42.29
CA ASN A 122 -21.24 4.68 -41.87
C ASN A 122 -20.15 5.42 -41.06
N GLN A 123 -19.48 6.37 -41.72
CA GLN A 123 -18.42 7.18 -41.11
C GLN A 123 -18.88 7.90 -39.84
N LYS A 124 -20.13 8.36 -39.76
CA LYS A 124 -20.64 9.04 -38.55
C LYS A 124 -20.70 8.10 -37.35
N VAL A 125 -21.13 6.85 -37.57
CA VAL A 125 -21.18 5.84 -36.50
C VAL A 125 -19.76 5.49 -36.05
N ARG A 126 -18.82 5.37 -36.99
CA ARG A 126 -17.41 5.18 -36.68
C ARG A 126 -16.86 6.34 -35.85
N ASP A 127 -17.08 7.58 -36.25
CA ASP A 127 -16.60 8.76 -35.52
C ASP A 127 -17.17 8.82 -34.09
N LEU A 128 -18.45 8.47 -33.91
CA LEU A 128 -19.07 8.36 -32.58
C LEU A 128 -18.42 7.25 -31.73
N PHE A 129 -18.13 6.10 -32.31
CA PHE A 129 -17.41 5.02 -31.63
C PHE A 129 -16.01 5.46 -31.22
N VAL A 130 -15.27 6.10 -32.13
CA VAL A 130 -13.95 6.66 -31.85
C VAL A 130 -14.00 7.67 -30.69
N LEU A 131 -14.99 8.57 -30.69
CA LEU A 131 -15.19 9.52 -29.59
C LEU A 131 -15.49 8.83 -28.26
N ALA A 132 -16.28 7.76 -28.26
CA ALA A 132 -16.55 6.98 -27.05
C ALA A 132 -15.28 6.31 -26.50
N VAL A 133 -14.43 5.76 -27.37
CA VAL A 133 -13.15 5.16 -26.98
C VAL A 133 -12.17 6.21 -26.46
N TYR A 134 -12.11 7.40 -27.07
CA TYR A 134 -11.26 8.50 -26.57
C TYR A 134 -11.70 9.09 -25.23
N ARG A 135 -12.93 8.81 -24.76
CA ARG A 135 -13.33 9.14 -23.38
C ARG A 135 -12.63 8.27 -22.34
N LEU A 136 -12.02 7.15 -22.75
CA LEU A 136 -11.20 6.31 -21.88
C LEU A 136 -9.83 6.99 -21.68
N ASP A 137 -9.53 7.40 -20.45
CA ASP A 137 -8.24 8.01 -20.11
C ASP A 137 -7.26 6.93 -19.62
N PHE A 138 -6.65 6.22 -20.57
CA PHE A 138 -5.59 5.24 -20.27
C PHE A 138 -4.18 5.84 -20.21
N VAL A 139 -4.00 7.08 -20.67
CA VAL A 139 -2.70 7.77 -20.61
C VAL A 139 -2.31 8.07 -19.17
N MET A 140 -3.23 8.66 -18.40
CA MET A 140 -3.00 8.89 -16.98
C MET A 140 -2.96 7.58 -16.19
N TYR A 141 -3.73 6.60 -16.66
CA TYR A 141 -3.81 5.27 -16.09
C TYR A 141 -2.46 4.54 -16.08
N ASP A 142 -1.81 4.44 -17.24
CA ASP A 142 -0.52 3.77 -17.40
C ASP A 142 0.56 4.47 -16.59
N THR A 143 0.55 5.81 -16.61
CA THR A 143 1.49 6.62 -15.84
C THR A 143 1.40 6.30 -14.35
N TYR A 144 0.19 6.28 -13.78
CA TYR A 144 0.02 5.98 -12.36
C TYR A 144 0.24 4.50 -12.05
N TYR A 145 -0.09 3.58 -12.96
CA TYR A 145 0.15 2.15 -12.80
C TYR A 145 1.65 1.86 -12.65
N HIS A 146 2.49 2.47 -13.48
CA HIS A 146 3.95 2.23 -13.49
C HIS A 146 4.66 2.91 -12.30
N ASP A 147 4.15 4.05 -11.85
CA ASP A 147 4.69 4.77 -10.69
C ASP A 147 4.24 4.20 -9.34
N THR A 148 3.26 3.28 -9.34
CA THR A 148 2.73 2.67 -8.12
C THR A 148 3.56 1.46 -7.71
N ASP A 149 4.10 1.48 -6.49
CA ASP A 149 4.69 0.29 -5.86
C ASP A 149 3.58 -0.68 -5.40
N TRP A 150 3.24 -1.60 -6.29
CA TRP A 150 2.21 -2.62 -6.06
C TRP A 150 2.52 -3.56 -4.91
N GLN A 151 3.80 -3.83 -4.65
CA GLN A 151 4.19 -4.67 -3.52
C GLN A 151 3.88 -3.95 -2.20
N MET A 152 4.24 -2.66 -2.12
CA MET A 152 3.93 -1.84 -0.96
C MET A 152 2.42 -1.71 -0.74
N ILE A 153 1.64 -1.53 -1.81
CA ILE A 153 0.17 -1.45 -1.72
C ILE A 153 -0.43 -2.75 -1.19
N ARG A 154 0.00 -3.91 -1.72
CA ARG A 154 -0.46 -5.23 -1.26
C ARG A 154 -0.13 -5.50 0.20
N ASP A 155 1.02 -5.01 0.68
CA ASP A 155 1.43 -5.14 2.08
C ASP A 155 0.56 -4.28 3.02
N ILE A 156 0.01 -3.16 2.52
CA ILE A 156 -0.87 -2.25 3.29
C ILE A 156 -2.33 -2.74 3.25
N ASP A 157 -2.79 -3.14 2.07
CA ASP A 157 -4.17 -3.54 1.81
C ASP A 157 -4.20 -4.78 0.91
N ARG A 158 -4.58 -5.92 1.50
CA ARG A 158 -4.68 -7.18 0.75
C ARG A 158 -5.79 -7.18 -0.31
N THR A 159 -6.78 -6.30 -0.19
CA THR A 159 -7.89 -6.21 -1.15
C THR A 159 -7.47 -5.52 -2.45
N SER A 160 -6.33 -4.82 -2.45
CA SER A 160 -5.80 -4.12 -3.63
C SER A 160 -5.42 -5.05 -4.78
N GLU A 161 -5.14 -6.33 -4.51
CA GLU A 161 -4.79 -7.31 -5.54
C GLU A 161 -5.93 -7.52 -6.53
N GLY A 162 -7.18 -7.44 -6.07
CA GLY A 162 -8.34 -7.48 -6.96
C GLY A 162 -8.39 -6.30 -7.93
N TYR A 163 -7.97 -5.11 -7.49
CA TYR A 163 -7.92 -3.94 -8.36
C TYR A 163 -6.87 -4.08 -9.47
N LEU A 164 -5.72 -4.70 -9.18
CA LEU A 164 -4.70 -4.95 -10.21
C LEU A 164 -5.26 -5.77 -11.38
N GLU A 165 -6.03 -6.83 -11.08
CA GLU A 165 -6.64 -7.67 -12.10
C GLU A 165 -7.70 -6.90 -12.92
N LEU A 166 -8.55 -6.11 -12.25
CA LEU A 166 -9.50 -5.23 -12.93
C LEU A 166 -8.79 -4.24 -13.87
N PHE A 167 -7.63 -3.77 -13.44
CA PHE A 167 -6.86 -2.81 -14.22
C PHE A 167 -6.37 -3.41 -15.52
N GLU A 168 -5.75 -4.59 -15.44
CA GLU A 168 -5.33 -5.35 -16.62
C GLU A 168 -6.50 -5.70 -17.55
N GLN A 169 -7.64 -6.11 -16.99
CA GLN A 169 -8.84 -6.44 -17.77
C GLN A 169 -9.40 -5.22 -18.50
N SER A 170 -9.46 -4.06 -17.84
CA SER A 170 -9.93 -2.81 -18.47
C SER A 170 -9.02 -2.38 -19.62
N HIS A 171 -7.70 -2.51 -19.46
CA HIS A 171 -6.72 -2.21 -20.50
C HIS A 171 -6.83 -3.18 -21.68
N GLN A 172 -7.13 -4.47 -21.44
CA GLN A 172 -7.39 -5.40 -22.53
C GLN A 172 -8.62 -5.01 -23.37
N VAL A 173 -9.68 -4.51 -22.72
CA VAL A 173 -10.88 -4.04 -23.44
C VAL A 173 -10.53 -2.81 -24.28
N GLU A 174 -9.76 -1.87 -23.73
CA GLU A 174 -9.31 -0.69 -24.46
C GLU A 174 -8.51 -1.06 -25.71
N TYR A 175 -7.58 -2.00 -25.60
CA TYR A 175 -6.77 -2.44 -26.74
C TYR A 175 -7.63 -3.04 -27.87
N LEU A 176 -8.66 -3.80 -27.52
CA LEU A 176 -9.61 -4.32 -28.50
C LEU A 176 -10.43 -3.21 -29.15
N CYS A 177 -10.81 -2.19 -28.40
CA CYS A 177 -11.50 -1.01 -28.93
C CYS A 177 -10.58 -0.21 -29.88
N GLN A 178 -9.31 0.00 -29.51
CA GLN A 178 -8.32 0.65 -30.37
C GLN A 178 -8.13 -0.09 -31.70
N ALA A 179 -8.15 -1.43 -31.71
CA ALA A 179 -8.04 -2.20 -32.95
C ALA A 179 -9.18 -1.89 -33.96
N ILE A 180 -10.37 -1.52 -33.47
CA ILE A 180 -11.48 -1.04 -34.31
C ILE A 180 -11.22 0.39 -34.79
N VAL A 181 -10.79 1.28 -33.88
CA VAL A 181 -10.49 2.71 -34.17
C VAL A 181 -9.39 2.85 -35.22
N GLU A 182 -8.33 2.05 -35.12
CA GLU A 182 -7.17 2.07 -36.01
C GLU A 182 -7.41 1.32 -37.33
N ASN A 183 -8.62 0.79 -37.55
CA ASN A 183 -9.01 0.03 -38.73
C ASN A 183 -8.12 -1.21 -38.98
N LYS A 184 -7.50 -1.75 -37.93
CA LYS A 184 -6.74 -3.01 -37.99
C LYS A 184 -7.64 -4.20 -38.32
N VAL A 185 -8.94 -4.06 -38.10
CA VAL A 185 -9.99 -5.01 -38.48
C VAL A 185 -10.97 -4.35 -39.45
N ASN A 186 -11.11 -4.94 -40.63
CA ASN A 186 -11.84 -4.35 -41.75
C ASN A 186 -12.92 -5.26 -42.37
N SER A 187 -12.99 -6.53 -41.95
CA SER A 187 -14.08 -7.43 -42.34
C SER A 187 -15.24 -7.31 -41.35
N GLU A 188 -16.47 -7.41 -41.86
CA GLU A 188 -17.69 -7.36 -41.05
C GLU A 188 -17.72 -8.49 -40.00
N GLU A 189 -17.36 -9.72 -40.41
CA GLU A 189 -17.34 -10.88 -39.52
C GLU A 189 -16.31 -10.70 -38.39
N SER A 190 -15.12 -10.21 -38.71
CA SER A 190 -14.10 -9.94 -37.69
C SER A 190 -14.51 -8.81 -36.75
N LEU A 191 -15.17 -7.76 -37.25
CA LEU A 191 -15.74 -6.69 -36.42
C LEU A 191 -16.82 -7.24 -35.48
N ARG A 192 -17.70 -8.10 -35.99
CA ARG A 192 -18.75 -8.74 -35.19
C ARG A 192 -18.16 -9.59 -34.07
N GLN A 193 -17.16 -10.42 -34.38
CA GLN A 193 -16.45 -11.23 -33.38
C GLN A 193 -15.75 -10.37 -32.33
N LEU A 194 -15.13 -9.27 -32.75
CA LEU A 194 -14.44 -8.35 -31.85
C LEU A 194 -15.40 -7.61 -30.91
N LEU A 195 -16.54 -7.15 -31.42
CA LEU A 195 -17.60 -6.55 -30.62
C LEU A 195 -18.16 -7.53 -29.58
N VAL A 196 -18.38 -8.80 -29.96
CA VAL A 196 -18.80 -9.85 -29.02
C VAL A 196 -17.75 -10.06 -27.92
N LEU A 197 -16.47 -10.13 -28.29
CA LEU A 197 -15.37 -10.30 -27.35
C LEU A 197 -15.26 -9.12 -26.37
N ILE A 198 -15.42 -7.89 -26.86
CA ILE A 198 -15.44 -6.67 -26.04
C ILE A 198 -16.56 -6.76 -24.99
N THR A 199 -17.78 -7.06 -25.43
CA THR A 199 -18.95 -7.16 -24.53
C THR A 199 -18.76 -8.29 -23.50
N GLN A 200 -18.22 -9.44 -23.90
CA GLN A 200 -17.91 -10.53 -22.97
C GLN A 200 -16.88 -10.11 -21.90
N LYS A 201 -15.81 -9.42 -22.31
CA LYS A 201 -14.79 -8.94 -21.37
C LYS A 201 -15.32 -7.86 -20.43
N ILE A 202 -16.18 -6.96 -20.90
CA ILE A 202 -16.86 -5.98 -20.04
C ILE A 202 -17.77 -6.70 -19.03
N GLY A 203 -18.48 -7.75 -19.45
CA GLY A 203 -19.29 -8.58 -18.55
C GLY A 203 -18.45 -9.27 -17.46
N MET A 204 -17.28 -9.81 -17.82
CA MET A 204 -16.36 -10.39 -16.83
C MET A 204 -15.79 -9.33 -15.87
N LEU A 205 -15.40 -8.17 -16.39
CA LEU A 205 -14.95 -7.03 -15.59
C LEU A 205 -16.00 -6.61 -14.55
N GLN A 206 -17.28 -6.55 -14.96
CA GLN A 206 -18.40 -6.25 -14.07
C GLN A 206 -18.57 -7.29 -12.96
N GLN A 207 -18.45 -8.58 -13.28
CA GLN A 207 -18.53 -9.66 -12.28
C GLN A 207 -17.40 -9.56 -11.25
N HIS A 208 -16.18 -9.31 -11.69
CA HIS A 208 -15.03 -9.13 -10.81
C HIS A 208 -15.13 -7.86 -9.94
N GLN A 209 -15.61 -6.75 -10.50
CA GLN A 209 -15.88 -5.53 -9.74
C GLN A 209 -16.86 -5.80 -8.59
N GLN A 210 -17.93 -6.55 -8.88
CA GLN A 210 -18.93 -6.91 -7.88
C GLN A 210 -18.34 -7.81 -6.78
N ALA A 211 -17.46 -8.75 -7.14
CA ALA A 211 -16.78 -9.60 -6.16
C ALA A 211 -15.87 -8.79 -5.21
N ILE A 212 -15.23 -7.73 -5.71
CA ILE A 212 -14.40 -6.83 -4.88
C ILE A 212 -15.29 -5.99 -3.95
N TYR A 213 -16.37 -5.41 -4.45
CA TYR A 213 -17.32 -4.67 -3.60
C TYR A 213 -17.91 -5.52 -2.48
N LEU A 214 -18.19 -6.80 -2.73
CA LEU A 214 -18.68 -7.73 -1.70
C LEU A 214 -17.63 -8.01 -0.62
N LYS A 215 -16.34 -8.02 -0.97
CA LYS A 215 -15.23 -8.20 -0.02
C LYS A 215 -14.91 -6.92 0.77
N GLU A 216 -15.14 -5.75 0.17
CA GLU A 216 -14.93 -4.44 0.82
C GLU A 216 -16.07 -4.03 1.75
N ARG A 217 -17.26 -4.64 1.64
CA ARG A 217 -18.34 -4.38 2.62
C ARG A 217 -17.88 -4.85 4.00
N PRO A 218 -17.95 -3.98 5.03
CA PRO A 218 -17.80 -4.48 6.40
C PRO A 218 -18.88 -5.54 6.61
N MET A 219 -18.50 -6.70 7.15
CA MET A 219 -19.49 -7.60 7.74
C MET A 219 -20.23 -6.75 8.77
N GLU A 220 -21.51 -6.44 8.52
CA GLU A 220 -22.42 -6.08 9.59
C GLU A 220 -22.44 -7.29 10.52
N THR A 221 -21.60 -7.26 11.55
CA THR A 221 -21.84 -8.07 12.72
C THR A 221 -23.11 -7.53 13.32
N ASP A 222 -24.22 -8.24 13.08
CA ASP A 222 -25.32 -8.35 14.03
C ASP A 222 -24.72 -8.73 15.38
N SER A 223 -24.25 -7.73 16.12
CA SER A 223 -23.95 -7.88 17.54
C SER A 223 -25.13 -7.29 18.29
N ASP A 224 -26.18 -8.09 18.38
CA ASP A 224 -27.17 -8.02 19.45
C ASP A 224 -26.44 -8.21 20.79
N TYR A 225 -25.81 -7.14 21.28
CA TYR A 225 -25.55 -6.97 22.70
C TYR A 225 -26.60 -5.99 23.20
N ALA A 226 -27.76 -6.55 23.56
CA ALA A 226 -28.69 -5.90 24.46
C ALA A 226 -27.90 -5.48 25.72
N VAL A 227 -27.66 -4.17 25.85
CA VAL A 227 -27.13 -3.58 27.07
C VAL A 227 -28.25 -3.66 28.10
N GLU A 228 -28.18 -4.64 29.00
CA GLU A 228 -28.98 -4.61 30.23
C GLU A 228 -28.63 -3.31 31.01
N PRO A 229 -29.62 -2.53 31.46
CA PRO A 229 -29.34 -1.33 32.22
C PRO A 229 -28.85 -1.74 33.62
N ALA A 230 -27.60 -1.38 33.93
CA ALA A 230 -27.01 -1.54 35.26
C ALA A 230 -27.84 -0.76 36.30
N GLY A 231 -28.51 -1.50 37.19
CA GLY A 231 -29.17 -0.93 38.36
C GLY A 231 -28.15 -0.33 39.31
N VAL A 232 -28.19 1.00 39.47
CA VAL A 232 -27.42 1.72 40.48
C VAL A 232 -28.25 1.73 41.76
N GLU A 233 -27.86 0.90 42.73
CA GLU A 233 -28.37 0.98 44.10
C GLU A 233 -27.66 2.14 44.80
N MET A 234 -28.40 3.23 45.04
CA MET A 234 -27.93 4.41 45.76
C MET A 234 -27.82 4.08 47.25
N VAL A 235 -26.59 3.99 47.77
CA VAL A 235 -26.33 4.01 49.21
C VAL A 235 -26.64 5.41 49.74
N ARG A 236 -27.61 5.54 50.65
CA ARG A 236 -27.87 6.76 51.42
C ARG A 236 -27.02 6.75 52.69
N GLU A 237 -26.48 7.93 53.02
CA GLU A 237 -25.90 8.28 54.33
C GLU A 237 -26.91 8.13 55.47
#